data_AF-A0A960U2G6-F1
#
_entry.id   AF-A0A960U2G6-F1
#
_cell.length_a   1.000
_cell.length_b   1.000
_cell.length_c   1.000
_cell.angle_alpha   90.00
_cell.angle_beta   90.00
_cell.angle_gamma   90.00
#
_symmetry.space_group_name_H-M   'P 1'
#
loop_
_entity.id
_entity.type
_entity.pdbx_description
1 polymer ?
#
loop_
_entity_poly.entity_id
_entity_poly.type
_entity_poly.pdbx_seq_one_letter_code
_entity_poly.pdbx_strand_id
1 'polypeptide(L)'
;SFRTQRSTFTDMVVAAIEKKTGRTPELSTTGGTSDARFITNYCPVLEFGLVGKTIHATDENVEVADLGKLADIYGEILERYFA
;
A
#
# COMPACT_ATOMS: atom_id res chain seq x y z
N SER A 1 -16.94 -7.23 -4.01
CA SER A 1 -15.97 -8.22 -4.54
C SER A 1 -14.61 -7.54 -4.64
N PHE A 2 -13.51 -8.25 -4.35
CA PHE A 2 -12.17 -7.76 -4.66
C PHE A 2 -12.04 -7.55 -6.16
N ARG A 3 -11.72 -6.32 -6.59
CA ARG A 3 -11.45 -6.05 -8.02
C ARG A 3 -10.08 -6.55 -8.46
N THR A 4 -9.13 -6.61 -7.53
CA THR A 4 -7.83 -7.26 -7.74
C THR A 4 -7.82 -8.58 -6.97
N GLN A 5 -7.70 -9.70 -7.68
CA GLN A 5 -7.49 -11.00 -7.04
C GLN A 5 -6.08 -11.08 -6.44
N ARG A 6 -5.95 -11.81 -5.34
CA ARG A 6 -4.63 -12.10 -4.75
C ARG A 6 -3.74 -12.76 -5.80
N SER A 7 -2.54 -12.23 -5.94
CA SER A 7 -1.58 -12.63 -6.98
C SER A 7 -0.17 -12.64 -6.40
N THR A 8 0.79 -13.17 -7.17
CA THR A 8 2.22 -13.09 -6.85
C THR A 8 2.68 -11.65 -6.61
N PHE A 9 2.09 -10.67 -7.30
CA PHE A 9 2.33 -9.25 -7.05
C PHE A 9 1.85 -8.82 -5.66
N THR A 10 0.65 -9.23 -5.27
CA THR A 10 0.12 -8.94 -3.92
C THR A 10 0.99 -9.58 -2.84
N ASP A 11 1.37 -10.85 -2.99
CA ASP A 11 2.19 -11.56 -2.01
C ASP A 11 3.60 -10.96 -1.89
N MET A 12 4.18 -10.48 -3.01
CA MET A 12 5.45 -9.75 -3.01
C MET A 12 5.37 -8.46 -2.19
N VAL A 13 4.32 -7.65 -2.39
CA VAL A 13 4.14 -6.41 -1.63
C VAL A 13 3.88 -6.68 -0.15
N VAL A 14 3.09 -7.70 0.18
CA VAL A 14 2.89 -8.16 1.57
C VAL A 14 4.24 -8.49 2.23
N ALA A 15 5.11 -9.24 1.55
CA ALA A 15 6.43 -9.59 2.06
C ALA A 15 7.35 -8.37 2.23
N ALA A 16 7.26 -7.37 1.34
CA ALA A 16 8.02 -6.13 1.46
C ALA A 16 7.59 -5.31 2.69
N ILE A 17 6.28 -5.17 2.90
CA ILE A 17 5.71 -4.49 4.08
C ILE A 17 6.11 -5.23 5.36
N GLU A 18 5.99 -6.56 5.39
CA GLU A 18 6.35 -7.36 6.55
C GLU A 18 7.85 -7.24 6.89
N LYS A 19 8.73 -7.25 5.88
CA LYS A 19 10.17 -7.07 6.10
C LYS A 19 10.52 -5.72 6.74
N LYS A 20 9.86 -4.63 6.33
CA LYS A 20 10.18 -3.27 6.82
C LYS A 20 9.47 -2.91 8.11
N THR A 21 8.34 -3.56 8.42
CA THR A 21 7.49 -3.19 9.56
C THR A 21 7.39 -4.27 10.64
N GLY A 22 7.78 -5.51 10.35
CA GLY A 22 7.56 -6.68 11.21
C GLY A 22 6.08 -7.07 11.35
N ARG A 23 5.20 -6.53 10.50
CA ARG A 23 3.74 -6.73 10.57
C ARG A 23 3.22 -7.19 9.22
N THR A 24 2.46 -8.27 9.21
CA THR A 24 1.72 -8.70 8.01
C THR A 24 0.50 -7.80 7.82
N PRO A 25 0.36 -7.10 6.67
CA PRO A 25 -0.80 -6.26 6.41
C PRO A 25 -2.08 -7.09 6.18
N GLU A 26 -3.21 -6.56 6.62
CA GLU A 26 -4.53 -7.10 6.27
C GLU A 26 -4.91 -6.70 4.84
N LEU A 27 -5.33 -7.66 4.03
CA LEU A 27 -5.88 -7.37 2.71
C LEU A 27 -7.34 -6.96 2.85
N SER A 28 -7.64 -5.70 2.53
CA SER A 28 -8.98 -5.13 2.69
C SER A 28 -9.50 -4.48 1.40
N THR A 29 -10.83 -4.45 1.25
CA THR A 29 -11.57 -3.60 0.29
C THR A 29 -12.45 -2.57 1.00
N THR A 30 -12.23 -2.35 2.29
CA THR A 30 -12.95 -1.34 3.07
C THR A 30 -12.37 0.05 2.82
N GLY A 31 -13.14 1.09 3.15
CA GLY A 31 -12.73 2.49 2.94
C GLY A 31 -13.43 3.14 1.74
N GLY A 32 -12.80 4.18 1.20
CA GLY A 32 -13.31 4.96 0.05
C GLY A 32 -12.95 4.36 -1.30
N THR A 33 -13.02 5.19 -2.35
CA THR A 33 -12.57 4.83 -3.70
C THR A 33 -11.30 5.57 -4.07
N SER A 34 -10.42 4.94 -4.84
CA SER A 34 -9.32 5.62 -5.51
C SER A 34 -9.47 5.53 -7.03
N ASP A 35 -8.53 6.12 -7.76
CA ASP A 35 -8.43 5.98 -9.21
C ASP A 35 -7.96 4.60 -9.67
N ALA A 36 -7.63 3.70 -8.74
CA ALA A 36 -7.41 2.27 -9.02
C ALA A 36 -8.57 1.68 -9.82
N ARG A 37 -9.81 2.15 -9.62
CA ARG A 37 -11.00 1.68 -10.37
C ARG A 37 -10.87 1.81 -11.89
N PHE A 38 -10.01 2.70 -12.38
CA PHE A 38 -9.71 2.87 -13.80
C PHE A 38 -8.47 2.06 -14.23
N ILE A 39 -7.45 2.00 -13.37
CA ILE A 39 -6.16 1.36 -13.66
C ILE A 39 -6.26 -0.17 -13.64
N THR A 40 -7.17 -0.74 -12.83
CA THR A 40 -7.38 -2.21 -12.74
C THR A 40 -7.72 -2.88 -14.07
N ASN A 41 -8.15 -2.12 -15.09
CA ASN A 41 -8.41 -2.65 -16.43
C ASN A 41 -7.12 -2.97 -17.20
N TYR A 42 -5.96 -2.49 -16.73
CA TYR A 42 -4.68 -2.59 -17.43
C TYR A 42 -3.65 -3.46 -16.68
N CYS A 43 -3.71 -3.48 -15.35
CA CYS A 43 -2.77 -4.25 -14.54
C CYS A 43 -3.33 -4.60 -13.15
N PRO A 44 -2.69 -5.51 -12.41
CA PRO A 44 -2.98 -5.70 -10.98
C PRO A 44 -2.72 -4.41 -10.21
N VAL A 45 -3.68 -3.99 -9.38
CA VAL A 45 -3.57 -2.79 -8.55
C VAL A 45 -3.83 -3.14 -7.08
N LEU A 46 -3.01 -2.59 -6.20
CA LEU A 46 -3.25 -2.57 -4.76
C LEU A 46 -2.97 -1.17 -4.24
N GLU A 47 -3.45 -0.90 -3.03
CA GLU A 47 -3.24 0.37 -2.34
C GLU A 47 -2.60 0.09 -0.98
N PHE A 48 -1.58 0.88 -0.65
CA PHE A 48 -0.99 0.97 0.68
C PHE A 48 -0.42 2.38 0.85
N GLY A 49 -0.35 2.87 2.09
CA GLY A 49 0.12 4.22 2.36
C GLY A 49 0.12 4.56 3.85
N LEU A 50 0.21 5.86 4.14
CA LEU A 50 0.20 6.39 5.49
C LEU A 50 -1.15 6.18 6.18
N VAL A 51 -1.15 6.31 7.50
CA VAL A 51 -2.36 6.25 8.30
C VAL A 51 -3.20 7.52 8.09
N GLY A 52 -4.34 7.39 7.40
CA GLY A 52 -5.22 8.51 7.09
C GLY A 52 -6.12 8.97 8.24
N LYS A 53 -5.61 9.06 9.49
CA LYS A 53 -6.44 9.44 10.67
C LYS A 53 -6.99 10.86 10.61
N THR A 54 -6.25 11.76 9.96
CA THR A 54 -6.51 13.20 9.94
C THR A 54 -6.75 13.73 8.52
N ILE A 55 -6.88 12.86 7.52
CA ILE A 55 -7.13 13.28 6.13
C ILE A 55 -8.44 14.07 6.06
N HIS A 56 -8.42 15.18 5.31
CA HIS A 56 -9.57 16.08 5.17
C HIS A 56 -10.06 16.71 6.49
N ALA A 57 -9.19 16.85 7.50
CA ALA A 57 -9.48 17.56 8.74
C ALA A 57 -8.56 18.78 8.91
N THR A 58 -8.97 19.75 9.75
CA THR A 58 -8.06 20.80 10.21
C THR A 58 -6.87 20.16 10.93
N ASP A 59 -5.68 20.75 10.75
CA ASP A 59 -4.42 20.25 11.31
C ASP A 59 -4.06 18.82 10.83
N GLU A 60 -4.33 18.51 9.56
CA GLU A 60 -3.86 17.28 8.91
C GLU A 60 -2.36 17.08 9.11
N ASN A 61 -1.98 15.91 9.61
CA ASN A 61 -0.61 15.61 9.99
C ASN A 61 -0.31 14.12 9.93
N VAL A 62 0.99 13.81 9.89
CA VAL A 62 1.52 12.45 9.96
C VAL A 62 2.84 12.45 10.72
N GLU A 63 3.17 11.32 11.34
CA GLU A 63 4.47 11.10 11.95
C GLU A 63 5.57 11.11 10.88
N VAL A 64 6.58 11.97 11.03
CA VAL A 64 7.68 12.10 10.06
C VAL A 64 8.44 10.78 9.87
N ALA A 65 8.57 10.00 10.94
CA ALA A 65 9.18 8.68 10.89
C ALA A 65 8.43 7.70 9.97
N ASP A 66 7.10 7.85 9.82
CA ASP A 66 6.31 6.97 8.96
C ASP A 66 6.48 7.32 7.48
N LEU A 67 6.82 8.57 7.14
CA LEU A 67 7.23 8.94 5.78
C LEU A 67 8.50 8.21 5.35
N GLY A 68 9.51 8.17 6.22
CA GLY A 68 10.76 7.44 5.97
C GLY A 68 10.52 5.95 5.77
N LYS A 69 9.76 5.32 6.67
CA LYS A 69 9.39 3.90 6.54
C LYS A 69 8.60 3.62 5.26
N LEU A 70 7.68 4.52 4.87
CA LEU A 70 6.92 4.38 3.65
C LEU A 70 7.85 4.38 2.42
N ALA A 71 8.82 5.30 2.38
CA ALA A 71 9.82 5.33 1.32
C ALA A 71 10.66 4.04 1.28
N ASP A 72 11.08 3.54 2.44
CA ASP A 72 11.83 2.28 2.54
C ASP A 72 11.02 1.07 2.03
N ILE A 73 9.70 1.04 2.27
CA ILE A 73 8.79 0.00 1.75
C ILE A 73 8.68 0.10 0.23
N TYR A 74 8.49 1.31 -0.33
CA TYR A 74 8.50 1.48 -1.79
C TYR A 74 9.82 1.03 -2.41
N GLY A 75 10.96 1.36 -1.80
CA GLY A 75 12.27 0.91 -2.24
C GLY A 75 12.38 -0.62 -2.30
N GLU A 76 11.96 -1.31 -1.23
CA GLU A 76 11.94 -2.77 -1.17
C GLU A 76 11.04 -3.40 -2.25
N ILE A 77 9.88 -2.79 -2.53
CA ILE A 77 8.96 -3.25 -3.57
C ILE A 77 9.62 -3.14 -4.94
N LEU A 78 10.26 -2.01 -5.23
CA LEU A 78 10.96 -1.80 -6.51
C LEU A 78 12.13 -2.78 -6.67
N GLU A 79 12.94 -2.97 -5.63
CA GLU A 79 14.04 -3.94 -5.63
C GLU A 79 13.54 -5.36 -5.95
N ARG A 80 12.44 -5.80 -5.33
CA ARG A 80 11.86 -7.13 -5.57
C ARG A 80 11.22 -7.26 -6.94
N TYR A 81 10.59 -6.21 -7.43
CA TYR A 81 9.86 -6.24 -8.70
C TYR A 81 10.80 -6.32 -9.91
N PHE A 82 11.98 -5.69 -9.82
CA PHE A 82 12.97 -5.64 -10.90
C PHE A 82 14.16 -6.61 -10.72
N ALA A 83 14.13 -7.47 -9.70
CA ALA A 83 15.13 -8.51 -9.45
C ALA A 83 15.09 -9.66 -10.47
#